data_AF-A0A9X4E8I7-F1
#
_entry.id   AF-A0A9X4E8I7-F1
#
_cell.length_a   1.000
_cell.length_b   1.000
_cell.length_c   1.000
_cell.angle_alpha   90.00
_cell.angle_beta   90.00
_cell.angle_gamma   90.00
#
_symmetry.space_group_name_H-M   'P 1'
#
loop_
_entity.id
_entity.type
_entity.pdbx_description
1 polymer ?
#
loop_
_entity_poly.entity_id
_entity_poly.type
_entity_poly.pdbx_seq_one_letter_code
_entity_poly.pdbx_strand_id
1 'polypeptide(L)'
;MKSSVRALALIMTVAFSPLAQAESGVSRPDATASAAAPLPALLAEWNQAGFAAPAKPGQPLVHGRNGAVTTGADYATLVSLIRTATQATREGRGQDAAAAIAKAHVLLAASRA
;
A
#
# COMPACT_ATOMS: atom_id res chain seq x y z
N MET A 1 -62.83 12.62 31.34
CA MET A 1 -62.57 13.28 32.64
C MET A 1 -61.14 12.98 33.06
N LYS A 2 -60.36 14.01 33.43
CA LYS A 2 -59.11 13.97 34.23
C LYS A 2 -57.88 13.29 33.59
N SER A 3 -56.69 13.86 33.50
CA SER A 3 -56.13 15.11 34.02
C SER A 3 -54.86 15.46 33.24
N SER A 4 -54.67 16.75 32.99
CA SER A 4 -53.41 17.38 32.59
C SER A 4 -52.38 17.32 33.72
N VAL A 5 -51.11 17.05 33.40
CA VAL A 5 -49.97 17.66 34.11
C VAL A 5 -48.88 17.99 33.08
N ARG A 6 -48.60 19.29 32.97
CA ARG A 6 -47.48 19.87 32.26
C ARG A 6 -46.23 19.73 33.14
N ALA A 7 -45.13 19.25 32.59
CA ALA A 7 -43.80 19.45 33.16
C ALA A 7 -42.89 20.06 32.10
N LEU A 8 -42.66 21.34 32.29
CA LEU A 8 -41.72 22.22 31.62
C LEU A 8 -40.31 21.79 32.05
N ALA A 9 -39.44 21.42 31.11
CA ALA A 9 -38.01 21.27 31.38
C ALA A 9 -37.18 21.91 30.26
N LEU A 10 -36.32 22.81 30.74
CA LEU A 10 -35.55 23.85 30.09
C LEU A 10 -34.58 23.36 28.99
N ILE A 11 -34.45 24.21 27.98
CA ILE A 11 -33.57 24.11 26.81
C ILE A 11 -32.10 24.28 27.23
N MET A 12 -31.24 23.34 26.85
CA MET A 12 -29.79 23.54 26.79
C MET A 12 -29.38 23.38 25.32
N THR A 13 -29.26 24.51 24.64
CA THR A 13 -28.91 24.62 23.23
C THR A 13 -27.44 24.26 23.04
N VAL A 14 -27.16 23.06 22.51
CA VAL A 14 -25.86 22.77 21.92
C VAL A 14 -25.93 23.18 20.44
N ALA A 15 -25.20 24.24 20.09
CA ALA A 15 -25.00 24.64 18.71
C ALA A 15 -24.20 23.53 18.00
N PHE A 16 -24.88 22.68 17.25
CA PHE A 16 -24.26 21.71 16.35
C PHE A 16 -24.26 22.30 14.95
N SER A 17 -23.07 22.69 14.47
CA SER A 17 -22.83 23.21 13.14
C SER A 17 -23.35 22.24 12.06
N PRO A 18 -23.94 22.72 10.96
CA PRO A 18 -24.39 21.86 9.87
C PRO A 18 -23.16 21.47 9.04
N LEU A 19 -22.69 20.22 9.18
CA LEU A 19 -21.85 19.66 8.13
C LEU A 19 -22.74 18.90 7.15
N ALA A 20 -22.71 19.41 5.93
CA ALA A 20 -23.31 18.93 4.70
C ALA A 20 -23.63 17.43 4.66
N GLN A 21 -24.84 17.14 4.18
CA GLN A 21 -25.15 15.91 3.46
C GLN A 21 -24.03 15.57 2.48
N ALA A 22 -23.34 14.47 2.74
CA ALA A 22 -22.73 13.67 1.69
C ALA A 22 -23.48 12.36 1.68
N GLU A 23 -24.14 12.14 0.57
CA GLU A 23 -24.92 10.97 0.23
C GLU A 23 -24.07 9.72 0.49
N SER A 24 -24.58 8.79 1.31
CA SER A 24 -24.06 7.43 1.33
C SER A 24 -24.47 6.75 0.02
N GLY A 25 -23.84 7.19 -1.07
CA GLY A 25 -23.77 6.40 -2.28
C GLY A 25 -23.19 5.06 -1.87
N VAL A 26 -23.93 3.99 -2.20
CA VAL A 26 -23.39 2.65 -2.28
C VAL A 26 -22.09 2.74 -3.07
N SER A 27 -20.96 2.78 -2.37
CA SER A 27 -19.66 2.45 -2.94
C SER A 27 -19.75 0.99 -3.30
N ARG A 28 -20.24 0.76 -4.52
CA ARG A 28 -19.85 -0.36 -5.38
C ARG A 28 -18.40 -0.70 -5.01
N PRO A 29 -18.06 -1.95 -4.65
CA PRO A 29 -16.67 -2.29 -4.40
C PRO A 29 -15.91 -1.91 -5.66
N ASP A 30 -15.17 -0.82 -5.53
CA ASP A 30 -14.45 -0.24 -6.63
C ASP A 30 -13.34 -1.23 -6.92
N ALA A 31 -13.57 -2.06 -7.93
CA ALA A 31 -12.61 -3.02 -8.44
C ALA A 31 -11.38 -2.32 -9.07
N THR A 32 -11.21 -1.01 -8.87
CA THR A 32 -10.00 -0.25 -9.16
C THR A 32 -9.08 -0.12 -7.94
N ALA A 33 -9.51 -0.56 -6.75
CA ALA A 33 -8.65 -0.74 -5.57
C ALA A 33 -7.93 -2.11 -5.57
N SER A 34 -7.71 -2.72 -6.74
CA SER A 34 -6.88 -3.92 -6.88
C SER A 34 -5.39 -3.55 -6.77
N ALA A 35 -4.98 -3.26 -5.53
CA ALA A 35 -3.72 -3.71 -4.92
C ALA A 35 -2.42 -3.46 -5.69
N ALA A 36 -2.21 -2.25 -6.21
CA ALA A 36 -0.85 -1.74 -6.26
C ALA A 36 -0.46 -1.37 -4.82
N ALA A 37 0.26 -2.25 -4.13
CA ALA A 37 0.95 -1.82 -2.91
C ALA A 37 1.72 -0.52 -3.28
N PRO A 38 1.61 0.55 -2.49
CA PRO A 38 2.23 1.81 -2.85
C PRO A 38 3.74 1.58 -2.97
N LEU A 39 4.39 2.12 -4.01
CA LEU A 39 5.86 2.05 -4.21
C LEU A 39 6.66 2.26 -2.89
N PRO A 40 6.26 3.18 -1.98
CA PRO A 40 6.84 3.28 -0.63
C PRO A 40 6.88 1.96 0.17
N ALA A 41 5.83 1.15 0.16
CA ALA A 41 5.79 -0.14 0.85
C ALA A 41 6.79 -1.13 0.25
N LEU A 42 6.84 -1.23 -1.09
CA LEU A 42 7.83 -2.06 -1.77
C LEU A 42 9.27 -1.64 -1.40
N LEU A 43 9.55 -0.34 -1.39
CA LEU A 43 10.87 0.17 -1.01
C LEU A 43 11.21 -0.12 0.45
N ALA A 44 10.22 -0.04 1.35
CA ALA A 44 10.40 -0.40 2.75
C ALA A 44 10.71 -1.89 2.91
N GLU A 45 9.98 -2.77 2.22
CA GLU A 45 10.22 -4.21 2.26
C GLU A 45 11.58 -4.59 1.66
N TRP A 46 11.97 -3.97 0.53
CA TRP A 46 13.29 -4.14 -0.07
C TRP A 46 14.40 -3.72 0.89
N ASN A 47 14.27 -2.55 1.51
CA ASN A 47 15.23 -2.07 2.49
C ASN A 47 15.29 -3.00 3.72
N GLN A 48 14.14 -3.48 4.20
CA GLN A 48 14.08 -4.44 5.29
C GLN A 48 14.78 -5.76 4.93
N ALA A 49 14.57 -6.27 3.70
CA ALA A 49 15.29 -7.44 3.19
C ALA A 49 16.80 -7.19 3.14
N GLY A 50 17.24 -5.96 2.90
CA GLY A 50 18.62 -5.54 3.16
C GLY A 50 19.66 -6.34 2.37
N PHE A 51 19.32 -6.72 1.13
CA PHE A 51 20.23 -7.44 0.25
C PHE A 51 21.53 -6.66 0.04
N ALA A 52 22.66 -7.31 0.27
CA ALA A 52 23.96 -6.75 -0.11
C ALA A 52 24.11 -6.85 -1.63
N ALA A 53 24.65 -5.80 -2.27
CA ALA A 53 24.95 -5.90 -3.69
C ALA A 53 25.91 -7.08 -3.94
N PRO A 54 25.68 -7.89 -5.00
CA PRO A 54 26.57 -9.00 -5.32
C PRO A 54 27.99 -8.47 -5.61
N ALA A 55 29.00 -9.13 -5.06
CA ALA A 55 30.40 -8.74 -5.21
C ALA A 55 30.92 -9.03 -6.64
N LYS A 56 30.25 -9.93 -7.36
CA LYS A 56 30.59 -10.30 -8.74
C LYS A 56 29.33 -10.41 -9.60
N PRO A 57 29.38 -10.01 -10.88
CA PRO A 57 28.30 -10.32 -11.81
C PRO A 57 28.13 -11.85 -11.90
N GLY A 58 26.88 -12.31 -11.84
CA GLY A 58 26.57 -13.74 -11.87
C GLY A 58 26.81 -14.48 -10.54
N GLN A 59 27.01 -13.78 -9.43
CA GLN A 59 27.05 -14.43 -8.11
C GLN A 59 25.76 -15.25 -7.89
N PRO A 60 25.87 -16.55 -7.56
CA PRO A 60 24.72 -17.45 -7.57
C PRO A 60 23.68 -17.08 -6.51
N LEU A 61 24.13 -16.64 -5.34
CA LEU A 61 23.28 -16.28 -4.21
C LEU A 61 23.66 -14.90 -3.68
N VAL A 62 22.63 -14.12 -3.38
CA VAL A 62 22.69 -12.82 -2.74
C VAL A 62 21.95 -12.92 -1.42
N HIS A 63 22.68 -12.65 -0.33
CA HIS A 63 22.13 -12.71 1.02
C HIS A 63 21.64 -11.33 1.45
N GLY A 64 20.49 -11.33 2.10
CA GLY A 64 19.93 -10.18 2.82
C GLY A 64 19.98 -10.39 4.33
N ARG A 65 19.24 -9.53 5.03
CA ARG A 65 18.97 -9.62 6.46
C ARG A 65 17.83 -10.59 6.74
N ASN A 66 17.74 -11.03 8.00
CA ASN A 66 16.65 -11.89 8.50
C ASN A 66 16.50 -13.21 7.73
N GLY A 67 17.60 -13.78 7.23
CA GLY A 67 17.58 -15.03 6.48
C GLY A 67 17.09 -14.91 5.04
N ALA A 68 16.85 -13.69 4.52
CA ALA A 68 16.48 -13.52 3.13
C ALA A 68 17.62 -13.95 2.19
N VAL A 69 17.31 -14.78 1.20
CA VAL A 69 18.25 -15.26 0.19
C VAL A 69 17.59 -15.20 -1.17
N THR A 70 18.30 -14.64 -2.15
CA THR A 70 17.83 -14.56 -3.53
C THR A 70 18.94 -15.01 -4.48
N THR A 71 18.62 -15.36 -5.72
CA THR A 71 19.67 -15.58 -6.73
C THR A 71 20.20 -14.25 -7.26
N GLY A 72 21.40 -14.25 -7.86
CA GLY A 72 21.92 -13.04 -8.52
C GLY A 72 21.04 -12.54 -9.67
N ALA A 73 20.40 -13.46 -10.40
CA ALA A 73 19.46 -13.13 -11.48
C ALA A 73 18.18 -12.49 -10.94
N ASP A 74 17.63 -13.04 -9.84
CA ASP A 74 16.44 -12.51 -9.18
C ASP A 74 16.73 -11.16 -8.52
N TYR A 75 17.91 -10.98 -7.93
CA TYR A 75 18.35 -9.67 -7.41
C TYR A 75 18.38 -8.61 -8.50
N ALA A 76 18.99 -8.91 -9.66
CA ALA A 76 19.04 -7.99 -10.79
C ALA A 76 17.63 -7.67 -11.32
N THR A 77 16.75 -8.68 -11.34
CA THR A 77 15.35 -8.53 -11.75
C THR A 77 14.59 -7.63 -10.78
N LEU A 78 14.74 -7.83 -9.46
CA LEU A 78 14.17 -6.99 -8.42
C LEU A 78 14.60 -5.53 -8.55
N VAL A 79 15.90 -5.28 -8.73
CA VAL A 79 16.44 -3.91 -8.94
C VAL A 79 15.84 -3.26 -10.20
N SER A 80 15.71 -4.02 -11.29
CA SER A 80 15.11 -3.55 -12.54
C SER A 80 13.62 -3.19 -12.37
N LEU A 81 12.87 -4.03 -11.66
CA LEU A 81 11.44 -3.81 -11.38
C LEU A 81 11.23 -2.59 -10.49
N ILE A 82 12.01 -2.43 -9.42
CA ILE A 82 11.94 -1.26 -8.52
C ILE A 82 12.25 0.03 -9.31
N ARG A 83 13.25 0.00 -10.19
CA ARG A 83 13.60 1.15 -11.03
C ARG A 83 12.47 1.47 -12.03
N THR A 84 11.92 0.45 -12.68
CA THR A 84 10.78 0.59 -13.60
C THR A 84 9.57 1.18 -12.89
N ALA A 85 9.21 0.64 -11.72
CA ALA A 85 8.12 1.14 -10.90
C ALA A 85 8.33 2.61 -10.50
N THR A 86 9.55 2.98 -10.11
CA THR A 86 9.90 4.36 -9.75
C THR A 86 9.75 5.31 -10.94
N GLN A 87 10.24 4.92 -12.11
CA GLN A 87 10.12 5.75 -13.32
C GLN A 87 8.67 5.86 -13.79
N ALA A 88 7.95 4.75 -13.87
CA ALA A 88 6.54 4.74 -14.26
C ALA A 88 5.68 5.58 -13.28
N THR A 89 5.99 5.56 -11.99
CA THR A 89 5.32 6.43 -11.00
C THR A 89 5.60 7.91 -11.26
N ARG A 90 6.85 8.29 -11.60
CA ARG A 90 7.23 9.68 -11.92
C ARG A 90 6.59 10.19 -13.21
N GLU A 91 6.44 9.32 -14.20
CA GLU A 91 5.86 9.63 -15.50
C GLU A 91 4.32 9.58 -15.50
N GLY A 92 3.69 9.23 -14.37
CA GLY A 92 2.24 9.08 -14.28
C GLY A 92 1.70 7.80 -14.95
N ARG A 93 2.57 6.86 -15.34
CA ARG A 93 2.20 5.54 -15.90
C ARG A 93 1.83 4.55 -14.80
N GLY A 94 0.71 4.80 -14.13
CA GLY A 94 0.26 4.02 -12.97
C GLY A 94 0.10 2.51 -13.23
N GLN A 95 -0.35 2.11 -14.42
CA GLN A 95 -0.52 0.69 -14.77
C GLN A 95 0.82 -0.05 -14.88
N ASP A 96 1.82 0.56 -15.53
CA ASP A 96 3.17 -0.01 -15.63
C ASP A 96 3.85 -0.08 -14.26
N ALA A 97 3.65 0.96 -13.44
CA ALA A 97 4.14 0.98 -12.07
C ALA A 97 3.52 -0.15 -11.24
N ALA A 98 2.20 -0.33 -11.30
CA ALA A 98 1.49 -1.39 -10.58
C ALA A 98 1.97 -2.78 -11.00
N ALA A 99 2.14 -3.03 -12.30
CA ALA A 99 2.62 -4.30 -12.82
C ALA A 99 4.06 -4.61 -12.35
N ALA A 100 4.94 -3.61 -12.34
CA ALA A 100 6.31 -3.77 -11.86
C ALA A 100 6.36 -4.01 -10.34
N ILE A 101 5.53 -3.30 -9.57
CA ILE A 101 5.44 -3.45 -8.11
C ILE A 101 4.95 -4.85 -7.73
N ALA A 102 3.87 -5.32 -8.36
CA ALA A 102 3.31 -6.64 -8.07
C ALA A 102 4.35 -7.76 -8.31
N LYS A 103 5.09 -7.71 -9.43
CA LYS A 103 6.17 -8.66 -9.73
C LYS A 103 7.30 -8.59 -8.69
N ALA A 104 7.67 -7.38 -8.26
CA ALA A 104 8.71 -7.21 -7.27
C ALA A 104 8.32 -7.80 -5.91
N HIS A 105 7.07 -7.62 -5.46
CA HIS A 105 6.59 -8.25 -4.22
C HIS A 105 6.62 -9.77 -4.28
N VAL A 106 6.20 -10.38 -5.41
CA VAL A 106 6.25 -11.85 -5.57
C VAL A 106 7.68 -12.37 -5.44
N LEU A 107 8.64 -11.73 -6.10
CA LEU A 107 10.05 -12.12 -6.00
C LEU A 107 10.62 -11.90 -4.60
N LEU A 108 10.25 -10.78 -3.95
CA LEU A 108 10.72 -10.48 -2.61
C LEU A 108 10.13 -11.46 -1.58
N ALA A 109 8.88 -11.87 -1.74
CA ALA A 109 8.26 -12.90 -0.92
C ALA A 109 8.96 -14.26 -1.11
N ALA A 110 9.27 -14.64 -2.35
CA ALA A 110 10.00 -15.87 -2.66
C ALA A 110 11.40 -15.91 -2.02
N SER A 111 12.06 -14.77 -1.89
CA SER A 111 13.39 -14.67 -1.25
C SER A 111 13.41 -14.85 0.27
N ARG A 112 12.23 -14.96 0.90
CA ARG A 112 12.04 -15.07 2.36
C ARG A 112 11.45 -16.41 2.79
N ALA A 113 11.13 -17.28 1.85
CA ALA A 113 10.57 -18.61 2.08
C ALA A 113 11.68 -19.60 2.46
#